data_AF-A6EPZ4-F1
#
_entry.id   AF-A6EPZ4-F1
#
_cell.length_a   1.000
_cell.length_b   1.000
_cell.length_c   1.000
_cell.angle_alpha   90.00
_cell.angle_beta   90.00
_cell.angle_gamma   90.00
#
_symmetry.space_group_name_H-M   'P 1'
#
loop_
_entity.id
_entity.type
_entity.pdbx_description
1 polymer ?
#
loop_
_entity_poly.entity_id
_entity_poly.type
_entity_poly.pdbx_seq_one_letter_code
_entity_poly.pdbx_strand_id
1 'polypeptide(L)'
;MAITFLFLVSISVETSNSLPIDKLVHIVFNAALIFLWLLYFYKRGLYQDFKGLFIVFICAVIYGIIIEVAQEQFTTTRMADVKDVVANTIGCLSGLLLFKILKIKFLSKTN
;
A
#
# COMPACT_ATOMS: atom_id res chain seq x y z
N MET A 1 -7.65 -1.44 -10.84
CA MET A 1 -8.79 -2.37 -10.73
C MET A 1 -8.39 -3.75 -10.24
N ALA A 2 -7.42 -4.45 -10.85
CA ALA A 2 -6.99 -5.78 -10.36
C ALA A 2 -6.50 -5.77 -8.90
N ILE A 3 -5.73 -4.75 -8.50
CA ILE A 3 -5.23 -4.61 -7.12
C ILE A 3 -6.39 -4.38 -6.13
N THR A 4 -7.37 -3.56 -6.50
CA THR A 4 -8.59 -3.31 -5.69
C THR A 4 -9.40 -4.60 -5.49
N PHE A 5 -9.53 -5.41 -6.56
CA PHE A 5 -10.21 -6.69 -6.48
C PHE A 5 -9.42 -7.71 -5.64
N LEU A 6 -8.09 -7.72 -5.73
CA LEU A 6 -7.24 -8.53 -4.85
C LEU A 6 -7.37 -8.11 -3.39
N PHE A 7 -7.45 -6.81 -3.10
CA PHE A 7 -7.70 -6.28 -1.76
C PHE A 7 -9.05 -6.77 -1.22
N LEU A 8 -10.11 -6.79 -2.04
CA LEU A 8 -11.40 -7.36 -1.64
C LEU A 8 -11.38 -8.91 -1.53
N VAL A 9 -10.63 -9.61 -2.37
CA VAL A 9 -10.59 -11.09 -2.41
C VAL A 9 -9.72 -11.68 -1.29
N SER A 10 -8.59 -11.03 -0.95
CA SER A 10 -7.75 -11.42 0.19
C SER A 10 -8.51 -11.43 1.53
N ILE A 11 -9.69 -10.82 1.58
CA ILE A 11 -10.58 -10.75 2.75
C ILE A 11 -11.55 -11.94 2.86
N SER A 12 -11.93 -12.58 1.75
CA SER A 12 -12.82 -13.77 1.82
C SER A 12 -12.14 -15.00 2.44
N VAL A 13 -10.81 -14.97 2.56
CA VAL A 13 -10.01 -16.00 3.21
C VAL A 13 -9.65 -15.53 4.61
N GLU A 14 -10.63 -15.47 5.50
CA GLU A 14 -10.34 -15.37 6.93
C GLU A 14 -9.86 -16.74 7.43
N THR A 15 -8.56 -16.82 7.70
CA THR A 15 -8.02 -17.78 8.64
C THR A 15 -8.54 -17.40 10.03
N SER A 16 -9.47 -18.20 10.52
CA SER A 16 -9.86 -18.19 11.93
C SER A 16 -8.60 -18.20 12.83
N ASN A 17 -8.58 -17.28 13.79
CA ASN A 17 -7.71 -17.26 14.98
C ASN A 17 -6.27 -16.71 14.92
N SER A 18 -5.91 -15.75 14.07
CA SER A 18 -4.62 -15.03 14.26
C SER A 18 -4.61 -13.54 13.90
N LEU A 19 -4.92 -12.70 14.91
CA LEU A 19 -4.74 -11.23 14.89
C LEU A 19 -3.40 -10.70 14.32
N PRO A 20 -2.25 -11.42 14.36
CA PRO A 20 -0.99 -10.93 13.79
C PRO A 20 -0.92 -10.96 12.26
N ILE A 21 -1.56 -11.94 11.61
CA ILE A 21 -1.39 -12.19 10.17
C ILE A 21 -2.13 -11.13 9.36
N ASP A 22 -3.32 -10.75 9.81
CA ASP A 22 -4.15 -9.74 9.19
C ASP A 22 -3.38 -8.41 8.97
N LYS A 23 -2.77 -7.87 10.03
CA LYS A 23 -1.98 -6.64 9.95
C LYS A 23 -0.75 -6.76 9.06
N LEU A 24 -0.15 -7.96 8.99
CA LEU A 24 0.96 -8.20 8.07
C LEU A 24 0.49 -8.12 6.61
N VAL A 25 -0.72 -8.62 6.31
CA VAL A 25 -1.34 -8.47 4.99
C VAL A 25 -1.50 -7.00 4.65
N HIS A 26 -2.07 -6.19 5.55
CA HIS A 26 -2.17 -4.73 5.36
C HIS A 26 -0.83 -4.07 5.05
N ILE A 27 0.23 -4.42 5.80
CA ILE A 27 1.59 -3.89 5.57
C ILE A 27 2.11 -4.28 4.18
N VAL A 28 2.09 -5.58 3.84
CA VAL A 28 2.68 -6.10 2.60
C VAL A 28 1.95 -5.57 1.38
N PHE A 29 0.61 -5.56 1.40
CA PHE A 29 -0.19 -5.09 0.28
C PHE A 29 -0.02 -3.58 0.03
N ASN A 30 -0.04 -2.77 1.08
CA ASN A 30 0.17 -1.33 0.95
C ASN A 30 1.62 -0.99 0.54
N ALA A 31 2.60 -1.77 1.00
CA ALA A 31 3.99 -1.64 0.54
C ALA A 31 4.13 -1.95 -0.95
N ALA A 32 3.51 -3.03 -1.43
CA ALA A 32 3.52 -3.37 -2.85
C ALA A 32 2.79 -2.32 -3.69
N LEU A 33 1.63 -1.84 -3.23
CA LEU A 33 0.83 -0.83 -3.92
C LEU A 33 1.64 0.46 -4.16
N ILE A 34 2.17 1.07 -3.09
CA ILE A 34 2.93 2.32 -3.24
C ILE A 34 4.20 2.10 -4.07
N PHE A 35 4.87 0.95 -3.90
CA PHE A 35 6.08 0.63 -4.66
C PHE A 35 5.81 0.60 -6.17
N LEU A 36 4.71 -0.04 -6.58
CA LEU A 36 4.31 -0.12 -7.98
C LEU A 36 3.93 1.26 -8.55
N TRP A 37 3.22 2.09 -7.79
CA TRP A 37 2.90 3.46 -8.21
C TRP A 37 4.14 4.32 -8.38
N LEU A 38 5.07 4.25 -7.43
CA LEU A 38 6.35 4.96 -7.51
C LEU A 38 7.18 4.50 -8.70
N LEU A 39 7.23 3.18 -8.95
CA LEU A 39 7.92 2.62 -10.11
C LEU A 39 7.29 3.10 -11.43
N TYR A 40 5.96 3.11 -11.51
CA TYR A 40 5.23 3.61 -12.67
C TYR A 40 5.54 5.09 -12.97
N PHE A 41 5.43 5.96 -11.97
CA PHE A 41 5.71 7.38 -12.15
C PHE A 41 7.18 7.65 -12.47
N TYR A 42 8.10 6.93 -11.82
CA TYR A 42 9.52 7.01 -12.11
C TYR A 42 9.84 6.69 -13.56
N LYS A 43 9.28 5.59 -14.09
CA LYS A 43 9.46 5.18 -15.49
C LYS A 43 8.89 6.18 -16.50
N ARG A 44 7.93 7.01 -16.09
CA ARG A 44 7.39 8.10 -16.91
C ARG A 44 8.13 9.43 -16.75
N GLY A 45 9.19 9.49 -15.94
CA GLY A 45 9.89 10.74 -15.67
C GLY A 45 9.11 11.72 -14.77
N LEU A 46 8.01 11.26 -14.16
CA LEU A 46 7.14 12.10 -13.33
C LEU A 46 7.46 11.91 -11.84
N TYR A 47 7.21 12.95 -11.04
CA TYR A 47 7.23 12.88 -9.57
C TYR A 47 8.53 12.32 -8.98
N GLN A 48 9.67 12.61 -9.63
CA GLN A 48 10.97 12.06 -9.24
C GLN A 48 11.62 12.77 -8.04
N ASP A 49 11.11 13.95 -7.69
CA ASP A 49 11.55 14.80 -6.60
C ASP A 49 10.84 14.44 -5.27
N PHE A 50 11.29 15.06 -4.18
CA PHE A 50 10.70 14.78 -2.86
C PHE A 50 9.21 15.10 -2.80
N LYS A 51 8.76 16.17 -3.46
CA LYS A 51 7.34 16.56 -3.49
C LYS A 51 6.50 15.51 -4.19
N GLY A 52 6.95 15.03 -5.35
CA GLY A 52 6.28 13.96 -6.07
C GLY A 52 6.16 12.67 -5.27
N LEU A 53 7.25 12.23 -4.64
CA LEU A 53 7.24 11.06 -3.76
C LEU A 53 6.25 11.23 -2.58
N PHE A 54 6.20 12.42 -1.99
CA PHE A 54 5.29 12.73 -0.88
C PHE A 54 3.82 12.71 -1.33
N ILE A 55 3.51 13.26 -2.50
CA ILE A 55 2.15 13.22 -3.07
C ILE A 55 1.69 11.77 -3.27
N VAL A 56 2.53 10.93 -3.88
CA VAL A 56 2.19 9.50 -4.09
C VAL A 56 1.97 8.79 -2.75
N PHE A 57 2.78 9.09 -1.74
CA PHE A 57 2.60 8.56 -0.40
C PHE A 57 1.26 8.95 0.23
N ILE A 58 0.90 10.24 0.21
CA ILE A 58 -0.37 10.71 0.75
C ILE A 58 -1.56 10.09 0.00
N CYS A 59 -1.49 10.02 -1.34
CA CYS A 59 -2.51 9.36 -2.14
C CYS A 59 -2.67 7.88 -1.78
N ALA A 60 -1.57 7.15 -1.54
CA ALA A 60 -1.62 5.75 -1.15
C ALA A 60 -2.24 5.55 0.25
N VAL A 61 -1.91 6.41 1.22
CA VAL A 61 -2.50 6.37 2.57
C VAL A 61 -4.00 6.66 2.53
N ILE A 62 -4.42 7.71 1.80
CA ILE A 62 -5.84 8.03 1.62
C ILE A 62 -6.57 6.88 0.93
N TYR A 63 -5.97 6.29 -0.10
CA TYR A 63 -6.54 5.12 -0.77
C TYR A 63 -6.70 3.94 0.19
N GLY A 64 -5.71 3.67 1.04
CA GLY A 64 -5.81 2.65 2.09
C GLY A 64 -6.99 2.89 3.03
N ILE A 65 -7.17 4.12 3.52
CA ILE A 65 -8.30 4.50 4.38
C ILE A 65 -9.65 4.32 3.67
N ILE A 66 -9.75 4.72 2.41
CA ILE A 66 -10.97 4.51 1.61
C ILE A 66 -11.31 3.01 1.52
N ILE A 67 -10.29 2.17 1.36
CA ILE A 67 -10.48 0.72 1.32
C ILE A 67 -10.93 0.19 2.70
N GLU A 68 -10.35 0.63 3.82
CA GLU A 68 -10.82 0.24 5.17
C GLU A 68 -12.31 0.57 5.38
N VAL A 69 -12.73 1.78 5.00
CA VAL A 69 -14.13 2.19 5.08
C VAL A 69 -15.00 1.35 4.15
N ALA A 70 -14.56 1.10 2.92
CA ALA A 70 -15.28 0.23 1.99
C ALA A 70 -15.41 -1.21 2.54
N GLN A 71 -14.38 -1.72 3.21
CA GLN A 71 -14.41 -3.05 3.82
C GLN A 71 -15.47 -3.12 4.93
N GLU A 72 -15.56 -2.11 5.79
CA GLU A 72 -16.62 -2.03 6.82
C GLU A 72 -18.02 -2.01 6.19
N GLN A 73 -18.22 -1.28 5.08
CA GLN A 73 -19.53 -1.16 4.45
C GLN A 73 -19.95 -2.38 3.62
N PHE A 74 -18.99 -3.11 3.05
CA PHE A 74 -19.27 -4.18 2.09
C PHE A 74 -18.94 -5.59 2.61
N THR A 75 -18.47 -5.74 3.86
CA THR A 75 -18.19 -7.04 4.46
C THR A 75 -18.87 -7.19 5.82
N THR A 76 -19.25 -8.41 6.17
CA THR A 76 -20.03 -8.70 7.39
C THR A 76 -19.16 -9.01 8.61
N THR A 77 -17.85 -9.25 8.43
CA THR A 77 -16.92 -9.65 9.49
C THR A 77 -15.85 -8.61 9.81
N ARG A 78 -15.67 -7.58 8.97
CA ARG A 78 -14.66 -6.53 9.20
C ARG A 78 -15.28 -5.24 9.71
N MET A 79 -14.67 -4.71 10.75
CA MET A 79 -14.87 -3.35 11.22
C MET A 79 -13.61 -2.56 10.92
N ALA A 80 -13.76 -1.30 10.50
CA ALA A 80 -12.61 -0.42 10.35
C ALA A 80 -11.93 -0.23 11.72
N ASP A 81 -10.67 -0.65 11.85
CA ASP A 81 -9.83 -0.41 13.03
C ASP A 81 -8.75 0.62 12.70
N VAL A 82 -8.51 1.53 13.64
CA VAL A 82 -7.37 2.46 13.59
C VAL A 82 -6.05 1.70 13.44
N LYS A 83 -5.95 0.49 14.00
CA LYS A 83 -4.75 -0.36 13.85
C LYS A 83 -4.49 -0.78 12.41
N ASP A 84 -5.53 -0.93 11.59
CA ASP A 84 -5.41 -1.31 10.18
C ASP A 84 -4.98 -0.11 9.35
N VAL A 85 -5.48 1.09 9.66
CA VAL A 85 -4.97 2.35 9.11
C VAL A 85 -3.49 2.55 9.45
N VAL A 86 -3.06 2.23 10.67
CA VAL A 86 -1.64 2.28 11.07
C VAL A 86 -0.82 1.24 10.29
N ALA A 87 -1.31 0.01 10.15
CA ALA A 87 -0.66 -1.04 9.37
C ALA A 87 -0.51 -0.65 7.89
N ASN A 88 -1.55 -0.07 7.29
CA ASN A 88 -1.53 0.47 5.92
C ASN A 88 -0.46 1.55 5.77
N THR A 89 -0.38 2.47 6.73
CA THR A 89 0.59 3.57 6.73
C THR A 89 2.03 3.06 6.86
N ILE A 90 2.27 2.06 7.73
CA ILE A 90 3.56 1.39 7.87
C ILE A 90 3.94 0.68 6.57
N GLY A 91 2.97 0.01 5.91
CA GLY A 91 3.15 -0.57 4.58
C GLY A 91 3.58 0.47 3.55
N CYS A 92 2.86 1.59 3.47
CA CYS A 92 3.20 2.69 2.57
C CYS A 92 4.61 3.24 2.82
N LEU A 93 5.01 3.43 4.09
CA LEU A 93 6.35 3.89 4.44
C LEU A 93 7.42 2.86 4.01
N SER A 94 7.17 1.59 4.25
CA SER A 94 8.07 0.49 3.90
C SER A 94 8.28 0.39 2.38
N GLY A 95 7.20 0.49 1.59
CA GLY A 95 7.29 0.49 0.13
C GLY A 95 8.02 1.72 -0.44
N LEU A 96 7.83 2.89 0.15
CA LEU A 96 8.57 4.11 -0.21
C LEU A 96 10.08 3.97 0.08
N LEU A 97 10.44 3.43 1.24
CA LEU A 97 11.84 3.17 1.61
C LEU A 97 12.49 2.16 0.66
N LEU A 98 11.80 1.05 0.38
CA LEU A 98 12.26 0.03 -0.57
C LEU A 98 12.49 0.64 -1.96
N PHE A 99 11.57 1.47 -2.45
CA PHE A 99 11.73 2.18 -3.71
C PHE A 99 12.97 3.08 -3.71
N LYS A 100 13.20 3.87 -2.65
CA LYS A 100 14.39 4.73 -2.55
C LYS A 100 15.68 3.93 -2.57
N ILE A 101 15.76 2.82 -1.83
CA ILE A 101 16.94 1.94 -1.79
C ILE A 101 17.24 1.37 -3.18
N LEU A 102 16.21 0.83 -3.87
CA LEU A 102 16.38 0.27 -5.21
C LEU A 102 16.67 1.34 -6.27
N LYS A 103 16.10 2.54 -6.13
CA LYS A 103 16.39 3.68 -7.01
C LYS A 103 17.86 4.07 -6.93
N ILE A 104 18.39 4.21 -5.72
CA ILE A 104 19.80 4.55 -5.48
C ILE A 104 20.73 3.46 -6.03
N LYS A 105 20.40 2.19 -5.78
CA LYS A 105 21.29 1.06 -6.06
C LYS A 105 21.29 0.59 -7.51
N PHE A 106 20.15 0.67 -8.21
CA PHE A 106 19.98 0.01 -9.52
C PHE A 106 19.34 0.89 -10.60
N LEU A 107 18.35 1.71 -10.26
CA LEU A 107 17.58 2.44 -11.28
C LEU A 107 18.22 3.75 -11.74
N SER A 108 19.19 4.30 -11.01
CA SER A 108 19.93 5.52 -11.39
C SER A 108 21.00 5.28 -12.47
N LYS A 109 21.39 4.01 -12.68
CA LYS A 109 22.49 3.62 -13.58
C LYS A 109 22.06 3.36 -15.03
N THR A 110 20.77 3.55 -15.35
CA THR A 110 20.14 3.16 -16.62
C THR A 110 19.67 4.33 -17.48
N ASN A 111 20.10 5.56 -17.17
CA ASN A 111 19.87 6.75 -18.00
C ASN A 111 21.19 7.27 -18.56
#